data_AF-A0A497H9T8-F1
#
_entry.id   AF-A0A497H9T8-F1
#
_cell.length_a   1.000
_cell.length_b   1.000
_cell.length_c   1.000
_cell.angle_alpha   90.00
_cell.angle_beta   90.00
_cell.angle_gamma   90.00
#
_symmetry.space_group_name_H-M   'P 1'
#
loop_
_entity.id
_entity.type
_entity.pdbx_description
1 polymer ?
#
loop_
_entity_poly.entity_id
_entity_poly.type
_entity_poly.pdbx_seq_one_letter_code
_entity_poly.pdbx_strand_id
1 'polypeptide(L)'
;MEVFSKLWIGDDHSFRCPECGGQLIVIQAEPLESYDTPATKYETVIECSSCSYHARAESYTILGSVKDFDMEHIEVSGWSESGSRFVYKYEHLVDYNLLSKLRKTGDIVEFLIVDDYVIQVIG
;
A
#
# COMPACT_ATOMS: atom_id res chain seq x y z
N MET A 1 -11.25 0.89 -11.51
CA MET A 1 -11.93 2.13 -11.05
C MET A 1 -10.91 2.79 -10.15
N GLU A 2 -10.20 3.82 -10.63
CA GLU A 2 -9.03 4.40 -9.94
C GLU A 2 -9.46 5.21 -8.72
N VAL A 3 -9.65 4.53 -7.60
CA VAL A 3 -10.06 5.10 -6.31
C VAL A 3 -9.03 6.13 -5.86
N PHE A 4 -7.77 5.85 -6.15
CA PHE A 4 -6.65 6.63 -5.68
C PHE A 4 -6.42 7.93 -6.44
N SER A 5 -6.75 8.02 -7.75
CA SER A 5 -6.69 9.29 -8.50
C SER A 5 -7.45 10.46 -7.82
N LYS A 6 -8.43 10.13 -6.95
CA LYS A 6 -9.20 11.09 -6.16
C LYS A 6 -8.74 11.21 -4.71
N LEU A 7 -8.01 10.25 -4.15
CA LEU A 7 -7.53 10.30 -2.76
C LEU A 7 -6.25 11.13 -2.59
N TRP A 8 -5.64 11.52 -3.70
CA TRP A 8 -4.41 12.29 -3.74
C TRP A 8 -4.70 13.79 -3.88
N ILE A 9 -4.30 14.60 -2.89
CA ILE A 9 -4.34 16.06 -3.00
C ILE A 9 -2.93 16.62 -2.92
N GLY A 10 -2.46 17.20 -4.04
CA GLY A 10 -1.27 18.05 -4.09
C GLY A 10 0.04 17.32 -4.43
N ASP A 11 1.11 18.10 -4.55
CA ASP A 11 2.45 17.64 -4.95
C ASP A 11 3.13 16.77 -3.87
N ASP A 12 2.56 16.71 -2.66
CA ASP A 12 3.14 16.01 -1.51
C ASP A 12 2.71 14.54 -1.37
N HIS A 13 1.87 14.04 -2.30
CA HIS A 13 1.34 12.67 -2.30
C HIS A 13 0.80 12.24 -0.92
N SER A 14 0.19 13.16 -0.16
CA SER A 14 -0.29 12.84 1.18
C SER A 14 -1.61 12.04 1.15
N PHE A 15 -1.69 10.97 1.96
CA PHE A 15 -2.91 10.18 2.13
C PHE A 15 -3.97 10.96 2.92
N ARG A 16 -4.70 11.85 2.26
CA ARG A 16 -5.68 12.76 2.88
C ARG A 16 -7.02 12.72 2.17
N CYS A 17 -8.09 13.01 2.90
CA CYS A 17 -9.42 13.01 2.35
C CYS A 17 -9.59 14.11 1.28
N PRO A 18 -10.04 13.79 0.05
CA PRO A 18 -10.24 14.77 -1.03
C PRO A 18 -11.22 15.89 -0.72
N GLU A 19 -12.21 15.61 0.12
CA GLU A 19 -13.30 16.55 0.37
C GLU A 19 -12.95 17.58 1.44
N CYS A 20 -12.17 17.20 2.45
CA CYS A 20 -11.91 18.05 3.62
C CYS A 20 -10.44 18.10 4.09
N GLY A 21 -9.54 17.35 3.46
CA GLY A 21 -8.12 17.25 3.86
C GLY A 21 -7.86 16.49 5.16
N GLY A 22 -8.91 15.89 5.74
CA GLY A 22 -8.86 15.13 6.99
C GLY A 22 -8.11 13.80 6.85
N GLN A 23 -7.85 13.16 8.00
CA GLN A 23 -7.19 11.86 8.03
C GLN A 23 -8.09 10.77 7.44
N LEU A 24 -7.50 9.89 6.65
CA LEU A 24 -8.14 8.69 6.13
C LEU A 24 -7.79 7.48 7.00
N ILE A 25 -8.77 6.59 7.19
CA ILE A 25 -8.66 5.33 7.91
C ILE A 25 -8.86 4.22 6.88
N VAL A 26 -8.01 3.19 6.92
CA VAL A 26 -8.09 2.03 6.04
C VAL A 26 -8.61 0.85 6.84
N ILE A 27 -9.71 0.26 6.38
CA ILE A 27 -10.39 -0.85 7.04
C ILE A 27 -10.41 -2.03 6.07
N GLN A 28 -9.64 -3.08 6.36
CA GLN A 28 -9.72 -4.35 5.65
C GLN A 28 -10.93 -5.13 6.18
N ALA A 29 -11.89 -5.43 5.31
CA ALA A 29 -13.11 -6.17 5.61
C ALA A 29 -12.89 -7.66 5.34
N GLU A 30 -13.83 -8.32 4.67
CA GLU A 30 -13.74 -9.75 4.38
C GLU A 30 -12.66 -10.04 3.30
N PRO A 31 -11.95 -11.18 3.41
CA PRO A 31 -11.05 -11.62 2.36
C PRO A 31 -11.86 -11.90 1.10
N LEU A 32 -11.33 -11.50 -0.04
CA LEU A 32 -11.86 -11.84 -1.34
C LEU A 32 -11.44 -13.26 -1.68
N GLU A 33 -12.41 -14.10 -2.05
CA GLU A 33 -12.11 -15.44 -2.58
C GLU A 33 -11.46 -15.29 -3.97
N SER A 34 -10.13 -15.26 -3.99
CA SER A 34 -9.30 -15.20 -5.20
C SER A 34 -8.35 -16.39 -5.21
N TYR A 35 -8.45 -17.24 -6.25
CA TYR A 35 -7.53 -18.36 -6.47
C TYR A 35 -6.37 -18.00 -7.42
N ASP A 36 -6.37 -16.78 -7.95
CA ASP A 36 -5.45 -16.35 -9.02
C ASP A 36 -4.21 -15.62 -8.49
N THR A 37 -4.18 -15.25 -7.20
CA THR A 37 -3.06 -14.51 -6.60
C THR A 37 -2.51 -15.23 -5.37
N PRO A 38 -1.18 -15.28 -5.19
CA PRO A 38 -0.54 -15.89 -4.01
C PRO A 38 -0.67 -15.01 -2.75
N ALA A 39 -1.42 -13.92 -2.81
CA ALA A 39 -1.72 -13.06 -1.68
C ALA A 39 -3.23 -13.05 -1.46
N THR A 40 -3.64 -13.19 -0.20
CA THR A 40 -5.03 -12.98 0.20
C THR A 40 -5.38 -11.51 -0.01
N LYS A 41 -6.34 -11.27 -0.89
CA LYS A 41 -6.90 -9.93 -1.09
C LYS A 41 -8.06 -9.69 -0.14
N TYR A 42 -8.35 -8.44 0.17
CA TYR A 42 -9.42 -8.01 1.06
C TYR A 42 -10.25 -6.91 0.41
N GLU A 43 -11.57 -6.97 0.55
CA GLU A 43 -12.40 -5.78 0.33
C GLU A 43 -11.98 -4.75 1.36
N THR A 44 -11.69 -3.53 0.90
CA THR A 44 -11.13 -2.48 1.74
C THR A 44 -11.98 -1.24 1.65
N VAL A 45 -12.36 -0.70 2.80
CA VAL A 45 -13.06 0.57 2.90
C VAL A 45 -12.09 1.63 3.41
N ILE A 46 -12.00 2.74 2.70
CA ILE A 46 -11.23 3.92 3.07
C ILE A 46 -12.23 4.98 3.52
N GLU A 47 -12.16 5.40 4.78
CA GLU A 47 -13.11 6.36 5.37
C GLU A 47 -12.40 7.61 5.88
N CYS A 48 -13.03 8.78 5.75
CA CYS A 48 -12.52 9.98 6.39
C CYS A 48 -12.99 10.07 7.85
N SER A 49 -12.06 10.37 8.76
CA SER A 49 -12.39 10.59 10.18
C SER A 49 -13.19 11.88 10.45
N SER A 50 -13.28 12.77 9.46
CA SER A 50 -13.77 14.15 9.63
C SER A 50 -14.98 14.51 8.77
N CYS A 51 -15.34 13.71 7.77
CA CYS A 51 -16.51 13.93 6.90
C CYS A 51 -17.10 12.60 6.41
N SER A 52 -18.16 12.64 5.60
CA SER A 52 -18.87 11.45 5.11
C SER A 52 -18.20 10.75 3.91
N TYR A 53 -17.01 11.22 3.50
CA TYR A 53 -16.25 10.61 2.44
C TYR A 53 -15.89 9.16 2.75
N HIS A 54 -16.17 8.27 1.81
CA HIS A 54 -15.73 6.89 1.82
C HIS A 54 -15.46 6.38 0.41
N ALA A 55 -14.54 5.44 0.28
CA ALA A 55 -14.23 4.75 -0.96
C ALA A 55 -14.01 3.25 -0.71
N ARG A 56 -14.21 2.44 -1.74
CA ARG A 56 -13.95 0.99 -1.71
C ARG A 56 -12.80 0.66 -2.65
N ALA A 57 -11.87 -0.16 -2.19
CA ALA A 57 -10.71 -0.62 -2.94
C ALA A 57 -10.40 -2.08 -2.60
N GLU A 58 -9.48 -2.68 -3.34
CA GLU A 58 -8.84 -3.95 -2.94
C GLU A 58 -7.55 -3.64 -2.19
N SER A 59 -7.27 -4.44 -1.17
CA SER A 59 -5.95 -4.44 -0.52
C SER A 59 -5.41 -5.84 -0.36
N TYR A 60 -4.10 -5.93 -0.19
CA TYR A 60 -3.41 -7.15 0.18
C TYR A 60 -2.11 -6.78 0.87
N THR A 61 -1.51 -7.74 1.55
CA THR A 61 -0.16 -7.57 2.09
C THR A 61 0.84 -8.43 1.34
N ILE A 62 2.08 -7.94 1.28
CA ILE A 62 3.21 -8.74 0.82
C ILE A 62 4.33 -8.68 1.85
N LEU A 63 4.98 -9.80 2.07
CA LEU A 63 6.18 -9.90 2.88
C LEU A 63 7.41 -9.76 1.96
N GLY A 64 8.29 -8.80 2.24
CA GLY A 64 9.47 -8.58 1.40
C GLY A 64 10.46 -7.58 1.98
N SER A 65 11.53 -7.31 1.24
CA SER A 65 12.53 -6.29 1.54
C SER A 65 12.58 -5.23 0.46
N VAL A 66 12.98 -4.01 0.84
CA VAL A 66 13.14 -2.89 -0.08
C VAL A 66 14.40 -3.07 -0.93
N LYS A 67 14.22 -3.28 -2.23
CA LYS A 67 15.33 -3.41 -3.20
C LYS A 67 15.82 -2.05 -3.68
N ASP A 68 14.90 -1.19 -4.09
CA ASP A 68 15.15 0.19 -4.51
C ASP A 68 13.90 1.05 -4.28
N PHE A 69 14.04 2.37 -4.30
CA PHE A 69 12.92 3.31 -4.23
C PHE A 69 13.33 4.70 -4.71
N ASP A 70 12.36 5.46 -5.22
CA ASP A 70 12.47 6.88 -5.55
C ASP A 70 11.39 7.70 -4.82
N MET A 71 10.97 8.84 -5.36
CA MET A 71 9.93 9.67 -4.72
C MET A 71 8.51 9.15 -4.97
N GLU A 72 8.32 8.39 -6.04
CA GLU A 72 7.01 7.91 -6.50
C GLU A 72 6.90 6.40 -6.33
N HIS A 73 8.00 5.66 -6.51
CA HIS A 73 7.99 4.21 -6.63
C HIS A 73 8.90 3.49 -5.64
N ILE A 74 8.47 2.30 -5.24
CA ILE A 74 9.22 1.34 -4.44
C ILE A 74 9.33 0.00 -5.18
N GLU A 75 10.51 -0.61 -5.14
CA GLU A 75 10.72 -1.99 -5.55
C GLU A 75 10.78 -2.89 -4.32
N VAL A 76 9.81 -3.80 -4.19
CA VAL A 76 9.78 -4.81 -3.14
C VAL A 76 10.24 -6.14 -3.71
N SER A 77 11.25 -6.74 -3.09
CA SER A 77 11.75 -8.06 -3.43
C SER A 77 11.39 -9.08 -2.37
N GLY A 78 11.04 -10.30 -2.78
CA GLY A 78 10.64 -11.34 -1.85
C GLY A 78 10.50 -12.70 -2.52
N TRP A 79 9.75 -13.58 -1.87
CA TRP A 79 9.47 -14.94 -2.34
C TRP A 79 7.98 -15.17 -2.39
N SER A 80 7.49 -15.73 -3.51
CA SER A 80 6.12 -16.20 -3.62
C SER A 80 5.90 -17.41 -2.70
N GLU A 81 4.63 -17.78 -2.50
CA GLU A 81 4.26 -19.01 -1.79
C GLU A 81 4.88 -20.26 -2.43
N SER A 82 5.08 -20.26 -3.75
CA SER A 82 5.76 -21.31 -4.50
C SER A 82 7.29 -21.31 -4.36
N GLY A 83 7.87 -20.37 -3.60
CA GLY A 83 9.30 -20.22 -3.39
C GLY A 83 10.05 -19.52 -4.54
N SER A 84 9.33 -19.01 -5.54
CA SER A 84 9.93 -18.24 -6.64
C SER A 84 10.27 -16.84 -6.17
N ARG A 85 11.43 -16.32 -6.59
CA ARG A 85 11.79 -14.92 -6.31
C ARG A 85 10.90 -13.98 -7.13
N PHE A 86 10.43 -12.91 -6.50
CA PHE A 86 9.76 -11.81 -7.19
C PHE A 86 10.45 -10.47 -6.90
N VAL A 87 10.26 -9.55 -7.83
CA VAL A 87 10.49 -8.11 -7.63
C VAL A 87 9.28 -7.40 -8.22
N TYR A 88 8.52 -6.73 -7.38
CA TYR A 88 7.37 -5.94 -7.79
C TYR A 88 7.66 -4.46 -7.56
N LYS A 89 7.18 -3.64 -8.50
CA LYS A 89 7.28 -2.19 -8.44
C LYS A 89 5.89 -1.64 -8.17
N TYR A 90 5.79 -0.79 -7.16
CA TYR A 90 4.56 -0.13 -6.74
C TYR A 90 4.77 1.36 -6.66
N GLU A 91 3.69 2.13 -6.76
CA GLU A 91 3.68 3.50 -6.25
C GLU A 91 3.64 3.46 -4.70
N HIS A 92 4.10 4.50 -4.00
CA HIS A 92 4.10 4.49 -2.53
C HIS A 92 3.93 5.84 -1.85
N LEU A 93 3.55 5.76 -0.58
CA LEU A 93 3.44 6.90 0.34
C LEU A 93 4.34 6.80 1.57
N VAL A 94 5.12 5.73 1.63
CA VAL A 94 5.93 5.44 2.79
C VAL A 94 7.04 6.50 2.91
N ASP A 95 7.27 6.95 4.14
CA ASP A 95 8.31 7.93 4.46
C ASP A 95 9.68 7.52 3.90
N TYR A 96 10.35 8.47 3.24
CA TYR A 96 11.63 8.25 2.59
C TYR A 96 12.73 7.79 3.57
N ASN A 97 12.73 8.30 4.81
CA ASN A 97 13.73 7.89 5.80
C ASN A 97 13.50 6.45 6.27
N LEU A 98 12.24 6.05 6.43
CA LEU A 98 11.87 4.66 6.71
C LEU A 98 12.32 3.73 5.58
N LEU A 99 12.02 4.05 4.33
CA LEU A 99 12.46 3.25 3.17
C LEU A 99 13.98 3.19 3.05
N SER A 100 14.67 4.32 3.29
CA SER A 100 16.14 4.37 3.33
C SER A 100 16.73 3.44 4.38
N LYS A 101 16.11 3.38 5.56
CA LYS A 101 16.52 2.48 6.64
C LYS A 101 16.30 1.02 6.23
N LEU A 102 15.11 0.67 5.77
CA LEU A 102 14.76 -0.71 5.38
C LEU A 102 15.65 -1.23 4.25
N ARG A 103 15.96 -0.39 3.26
CA ARG A 103 16.90 -0.75 2.18
C ARG A 103 18.30 -1.02 2.69
N LYS A 104 18.78 -0.24 3.67
CA LYS A 104 20.12 -0.41 4.26
C LYS A 104 20.23 -1.65 5.12
N THR A 105 19.18 -1.99 5.88
CA THR A 105 19.18 -3.16 6.75
C THR A 105 18.87 -4.44 5.98
N GLY A 106 18.10 -4.36 4.90
CA GLY A 106 17.60 -5.52 4.17
C GLY A 106 16.53 -6.29 4.95
N ASP A 107 15.90 -5.63 5.92
CA ASP A 107 14.87 -6.25 6.76
C ASP A 107 13.69 -6.70 5.91
N ILE A 108 13.16 -7.87 6.24
CA ILE A 108 11.92 -8.38 5.67
C ILE A 108 10.78 -7.85 6.54
N VAL A 109 9.90 -7.07 5.93
CA VAL A 109 8.73 -6.45 6.57
C VAL A 109 7.48 -6.71 5.74
N GLU A 110 6.32 -6.53 6.37
CA GLU A 110 5.05 -6.63 5.66
C GLU A 110 4.66 -5.26 5.12
N PHE A 111 4.26 -5.21 3.85
CA PHE A 111 3.77 -3.99 3.19
C PHE A 111 2.28 -4.12 2.95
N LEU A 112 1.53 -3.08 3.30
CA LEU A 112 0.11 -2.96 2.94
C LEU A 112 -0.01 -2.27 1.58
N ILE A 113 -0.57 -2.99 0.62
CA ILE A 113 -0.88 -2.49 -0.72
C ILE A 113 -2.38 -2.27 -0.83
N VAL A 114 -2.78 -1.12 -1.35
CA VAL A 114 -4.17 -0.80 -1.66
C VAL A 114 -4.23 -0.21 -3.07
N ASP A 115 -4.98 -0.84 -3.98
CA ASP A 115 -5.07 -0.46 -5.42
C ASP A 115 -3.68 -0.22 -6.06
N ASP A 116 -2.74 -1.13 -5.81
CA ASP A 116 -1.34 -1.09 -6.27
C ASP A 116 -0.44 0.03 -5.70
N TYR A 117 -0.89 0.71 -4.64
CA TYR A 117 -0.07 1.63 -3.84
C TYR A 117 0.39 1.00 -2.52
N VAL A 118 1.68 1.09 -2.22
CA VAL A 118 2.22 0.79 -0.89
C VAL A 118 1.94 1.98 0.04
N ILE A 119 0.96 1.83 0.91
CA ILE A 119 0.53 2.93 1.81
C ILE A 119 1.13 2.83 3.22
N GLN A 120 1.57 1.63 3.62
CA GLN A 120 2.06 1.41 4.98
C GLN A 120 3.03 0.22 5.04
N VAL A 121 4.01 0.31 5.96
CA VAL A 121 4.83 -0.82 6.42
C VAL A 121 4.27 -1.29 7.77
N ILE A 122 4.00 -2.58 7.88
CA ILE A 122 3.53 -3.26 9.07
C ILE A 122 4.71 -4.02 9.70
N GLY A 123 5.05 -3.67 10.94
CA GLY A 123 6.19 -4.23 11.68
C GLY A 123 6.24 -3.77 13.12
#